data_AF-A0AAW0D8D1-F1
#
_entry.id   AF-A0AAW0D8D1-F1
#
_cell.length_a   1.000
_cell.length_b   1.000
_cell.length_c   1.000
_cell.angle_alpha   90.00
_cell.angle_beta   90.00
_cell.angle_gamma   90.00
#
_symmetry.space_group_name_H-M   'P 1'
#
loop_
_entity.id
_entity.type
_entity.pdbx_description
1 polymer ?
#
loop_
_entity_poly.entity_id
_entity_poly.type
_entity_poly.pdbx_seq_one_letter_code
_entity_poly.pdbx_strand_id
1 'polypeptide(L)'
;MAPRLHPLLENQPYDMKAKGGHCCPLLWNVGKPISDAKAMFPNQREPLPITHRVLSAFATDPPVPHIQISCGIFPDPWPIDVRNKQGVTVQDILESVFACLSSRYPGPDENFNALCAKQQRRILDVFQARVGTSPDPHQTWEAGMTRVDCLLHHTVFGGLSLLPLPKSGRKSTVVCILSLRRPNSFQVWDVR
;
A
#
# COMPACT_ATOMS: atom_id res chain seq x y z
N MET A 1 -2.37 24.26 -12.40
CA MET A 1 -1.20 23.36 -12.43
C MET A 1 -1.67 21.97 -12.04
N ALA A 2 -1.20 20.90 -12.71
CA ALA A 2 -1.54 19.54 -12.30
C ALA A 2 -0.80 19.20 -10.98
N PRO A 3 -1.45 18.52 -10.02
CA PRO A 3 -0.78 18.10 -8.80
C PRO A 3 0.36 17.14 -9.12
N ARG A 4 1.45 17.24 -8.36
CA ARG A 4 2.59 16.31 -8.41
C ARG A 4 2.65 15.54 -7.10
N LEU A 5 2.95 14.24 -7.14
CA LEU A 5 3.10 13.44 -5.92
C LEU A 5 4.40 13.77 -5.20
N HIS A 6 4.39 13.61 -3.89
CA HIS A 6 5.61 13.63 -3.08
C HIS A 6 6.57 12.52 -3.56
N PRO A 7 7.88 12.81 -3.76
CA PRO A 7 8.82 11.83 -4.32
C PRO A 7 8.89 10.51 -3.55
N LEU A 8 8.64 10.53 -2.23
CA LEU A 8 8.59 9.32 -1.41
C LEU A 8 7.45 8.36 -1.81
N LEU A 9 6.34 8.91 -2.32
CA LEU A 9 5.15 8.14 -2.68
C LEU A 9 5.10 7.80 -4.17
N GLU A 10 5.86 8.50 -5.01
CA GLU A 10 5.78 8.36 -6.46
C GLU A 10 6.28 6.99 -6.94
N ASN A 11 5.54 6.37 -7.86
CA ASN A 11 5.98 5.18 -8.59
C ASN A 11 6.88 5.60 -9.78
N GLN A 12 8.11 5.11 -9.79
CA GLN A 12 9.17 5.39 -10.75
C GLN A 12 9.66 4.08 -11.41
N PRO A 13 8.87 3.49 -12.33
CA PRO A 13 9.15 2.15 -12.86
C PRO A 13 10.37 2.09 -13.80
N TYR A 14 10.81 3.22 -14.37
CA TYR A 14 11.85 3.25 -15.40
C TYR A 14 13.29 3.20 -14.87
N ASP A 15 13.48 3.25 -13.55
CA ASP A 15 14.80 3.41 -12.93
C ASP A 15 15.20 2.23 -12.03
N MET A 16 14.59 1.07 -12.24
CA MET A 16 14.78 -0.09 -11.38
C MET A 16 16.25 -0.53 -11.31
N LYS A 17 17.02 -0.50 -12.41
CA LYS A 17 18.41 -0.97 -12.38
C LYS A 17 19.33 -0.05 -11.57
N ALA A 18 19.20 1.26 -11.69
CA ALA A 18 20.04 2.20 -10.94
C ALA A 18 19.64 2.28 -9.45
N LYS A 19 18.36 2.01 -9.13
CA LYS A 19 17.80 2.04 -7.78
C LYS A 19 17.79 0.68 -7.07
N GLY A 20 18.68 -0.24 -7.44
CA GLY A 20 18.78 -1.55 -6.78
C GLY A 20 17.52 -2.41 -6.87
N GLY A 21 16.71 -2.23 -7.91
CA GLY A 21 15.47 -2.96 -8.16
C GLY A 21 14.21 -2.30 -7.59
N HIS A 22 14.30 -1.07 -7.07
CA HIS A 22 13.17 -0.40 -6.44
C HIS A 22 12.52 0.67 -7.33
N CYS A 23 11.21 0.54 -7.56
CA CYS A 23 10.41 1.55 -8.28
C CYS A 23 9.99 2.73 -7.40
N CYS A 24 10.20 2.65 -6.09
CA CYS A 24 9.78 3.66 -5.14
C CYS A 24 10.85 3.74 -4.04
N PRO A 25 11.24 4.95 -3.59
CA PRO A 25 12.17 5.11 -2.48
C PRO A 25 11.59 4.63 -1.15
N LEU A 26 10.28 4.42 -1.04
CA LEU A 26 9.64 3.86 0.14
C LEU A 26 9.71 2.32 0.14
N LEU A 27 10.38 1.76 1.13
CA LEU A 27 10.42 0.33 1.43
C LEU A 27 9.48 0.04 2.59
N TRP A 28 8.36 -0.59 2.28
CA TRP A 28 7.34 -0.87 3.28
C TRP A 28 6.52 -2.10 2.87
N ASN A 29 6.29 -2.99 3.83
CA ASN A 29 5.29 -4.06 3.71
C ASN A 29 3.96 -3.51 4.20
N VAL A 30 2.97 -3.41 3.31
CA VAL A 30 1.67 -2.79 3.60
C VAL A 30 0.83 -3.55 4.63
N GLY A 31 1.22 -4.80 4.96
CA GLY A 31 0.65 -5.57 6.06
C GLY A 31 1.31 -5.32 7.42
N LYS A 32 2.29 -4.41 7.49
CA LYS A 32 2.99 -4.02 8.72
C LYS A 32 2.71 -2.55 9.06
N PRO A 33 2.77 -2.17 10.35
CA PRO A 33 2.63 -0.78 10.75
C PRO A 33 3.64 0.14 10.06
N ILE A 34 3.34 1.44 10.02
CA ILE A 34 4.18 2.45 9.35
C ILE A 34 5.53 2.63 10.05
N SER A 35 5.65 2.26 11.33
CA SER A 35 6.93 2.23 12.04
C SER A 35 7.98 1.35 11.35
N ASP A 36 7.55 0.35 10.57
CA ASP A 36 8.42 -0.56 9.84
C ASP A 36 8.81 0.00 8.46
N ALA A 37 8.21 1.12 8.04
CA ALA A 37 8.49 1.75 6.78
C ALA A 37 9.85 2.44 6.80
N LYS A 38 10.65 2.21 5.76
CA LYS A 38 11.98 2.78 5.59
C LYS A 38 12.09 3.53 4.27
N ALA A 39 12.83 4.62 4.24
CA ALA A 39 13.14 5.36 3.03
C ALA A 39 14.55 5.02 2.53
N MET A 40 14.67 4.83 1.23
CA MET A 40 15.93 4.65 0.50
C MET A 40 16.25 5.94 -0.25
N PHE A 41 17.39 6.53 0.06
CA PHE A 41 17.87 7.75 -0.58
C PHE A 41 19.06 7.45 -1.51
N PRO A 42 19.23 8.19 -2.63
CA PRO A 42 20.24 7.87 -3.66
C PRO A 42 21.69 7.73 -3.18
N ASN A 43 22.04 8.34 -2.05
CA ASN A 43 23.40 8.36 -1.52
C ASN A 43 23.56 7.53 -0.23
N GLN A 44 22.57 6.70 0.12
CA GLN A 44 22.59 5.90 1.32
C GLN A 44 22.68 4.41 0.97
N ARG A 45 23.59 3.71 1.67
CA ARG A 45 23.76 2.26 1.52
C ARG A 45 22.64 1.48 2.22
N GLU A 46 22.06 2.06 3.27
CA GLU A 46 21.07 1.42 4.11
C GLU A 46 19.76 2.22 4.15
N PRO A 47 18.59 1.56 4.14
CA PRO A 47 17.31 2.22 4.33
C PRO A 47 17.20 2.80 5.75
N LEU A 48 16.70 4.03 5.86
CA LEU A 48 16.51 4.71 7.14
C LEU A 48 15.04 4.80 7.54
N PRO A 49 14.72 4.81 8.85
CA PRO A 49 13.38 5.12 9.32
C PRO A 49 12.89 6.48 8.78
N ILE A 50 11.59 6.57 8.48
CA ILE A 50 11.00 7.82 7.99
C ILE A 50 10.83 8.80 9.15
N THR A 51 11.43 9.98 9.04
CA THR A 51 11.30 11.01 10.06
C THR A 51 9.89 11.59 10.12
N HIS A 52 9.46 12.05 11.30
CA HIS A 52 8.19 12.74 11.48
C HIS A 52 8.03 13.93 10.50
N ARG A 53 9.11 14.68 10.24
CA ARG A 53 9.09 15.80 9.27
C ARG A 53 8.66 15.36 7.87
N VAL A 54 9.11 14.19 7.42
CA VAL A 54 8.74 13.64 6.10
C VAL A 54 7.32 13.11 6.12
N LEU A 55 6.89 12.47 7.21
CA LEU A 55 5.52 12.00 7.38
C LEU A 55 4.50 13.16 7.37
N SER A 56 4.83 14.30 7.99
CA SER A 56 3.99 15.50 7.99
C SER A 56 4.01 16.30 6.69
N ALA A 57 4.86 15.96 5.71
CA ALA A 57 4.88 16.65 4.42
C ALA A 57 3.61 16.33 3.62
N PHE A 58 3.14 17.30 2.82
CA PHE A 58 2.00 17.07 1.94
C PHE A 58 2.31 15.99 0.89
N ALA A 59 1.33 15.13 0.63
CA ALA A 59 1.41 14.05 -0.35
C ALA A 59 1.42 14.58 -1.79
N THR A 60 0.94 15.80 -2.02
CA THR A 60 0.94 16.44 -3.33
C THR A 60 1.39 17.90 -3.26
N ASP A 61 1.90 18.40 -4.39
CA ASP A 61 2.15 19.81 -4.65
C ASP A 61 1.39 20.26 -5.93
N PRO A 62 0.40 21.18 -5.83
CA PRO A 62 -0.10 21.79 -4.60
C PRO A 62 -0.81 20.78 -3.68
N PRO A 63 -0.95 21.07 -2.37
CA PRO A 63 -1.67 20.21 -1.43
C PRO A 63 -3.14 20.07 -1.82
N VAL A 64 -3.66 18.84 -1.80
CA VAL A 64 -5.07 18.56 -2.06
C VAL A 64 -5.75 17.95 -0.84
N PRO A 65 -7.01 18.32 -0.54
CA PRO A 65 -7.67 17.87 0.69
C PRO A 65 -8.28 16.47 0.58
N HIS A 66 -8.35 15.90 -0.63
CA HIS A 66 -8.97 14.61 -0.90
C HIS A 66 -8.20 13.83 -1.96
N ILE A 67 -7.72 12.64 -1.58
CA ILE A 67 -7.08 11.69 -2.48
C ILE A 67 -7.83 10.37 -2.40
N GLN A 68 -8.26 9.86 -3.54
CA GLN A 68 -8.82 8.52 -3.67
C GLN A 68 -7.77 7.59 -4.27
N ILE A 69 -7.49 6.47 -3.62
CA ILE A 69 -6.51 5.49 -4.09
C ILE A 69 -7.24 4.22 -4.50
N SER A 70 -6.90 3.71 -5.67
CA SER A 70 -7.39 2.43 -6.21
C SER A 70 -6.21 1.46 -6.40
N CYS A 71 -6.46 0.15 -6.36
CA CYS A 71 -5.45 -0.86 -6.62
C CYS A 71 -6.03 -1.94 -7.52
N GLY A 72 -5.41 -2.19 -8.67
CA GLY A 72 -5.87 -3.20 -9.63
C GLY A 72 -5.63 -4.65 -9.21
N ILE A 73 -4.99 -4.88 -8.07
CA ILE A 73 -4.73 -6.23 -7.53
C ILE A 73 -5.89 -6.69 -6.64
N PHE A 74 -6.69 -5.76 -6.14
CA PHE A 74 -7.80 -6.10 -5.26
C PHE A 74 -8.85 -6.93 -6.04
N PRO A 75 -9.39 -8.00 -5.45
CA PRO A 75 -10.50 -8.75 -6.06
C PRO A 75 -11.74 -7.89 -6.28
N ASP A 76 -11.98 -6.94 -5.37
CA ASP A 76 -13.10 -6.00 -5.39
C ASP A 76 -12.58 -4.55 -5.39
N PRO A 77 -13.39 -3.56 -5.82
CA PRO A 77 -13.05 -2.16 -5.66
C PRO A 77 -13.08 -1.78 -4.17
N TRP A 78 -11.90 -1.76 -3.54
CA TRP A 78 -11.68 -1.13 -2.24
C TRP A 78 -11.04 0.24 -2.42
N PRO A 79 -11.82 1.28 -2.76
CA PRO A 79 -11.28 2.62 -2.79
C PRO A 79 -10.78 2.98 -1.39
N ILE A 80 -9.60 3.58 -1.33
CA ILE A 80 -9.04 4.13 -0.10
C ILE A 80 -9.22 5.64 -0.20
N ASP A 81 -10.20 6.16 0.52
CA ASP A 81 -10.50 7.59 0.54
C ASP A 81 -9.72 8.27 1.67
N VAL A 82 -8.80 9.17 1.30
CA VAL A 82 -7.92 9.88 2.23
C VAL A 82 -8.30 11.36 2.25
N ARG A 83 -8.65 11.87 3.43
CA ARG A 83 -9.18 13.24 3.59
C ARG A 83 -8.46 14.00 4.69
N ASN A 84 -8.02 15.21 4.37
CA ASN A 84 -7.44 16.15 5.31
C ASN A 84 -7.76 17.58 4.86
N LYS A 85 -8.43 18.37 5.70
CA LYS A 85 -8.92 19.71 5.32
C LYS A 85 -7.77 20.67 4.96
N GLN A 86 -6.60 20.47 5.56
CA GLN A 86 -5.40 21.28 5.36
C GLN A 86 -4.54 20.79 4.18
N GLY A 87 -4.86 19.62 3.62
CA GLY A 87 -4.08 18.93 2.61
C GLY A 87 -3.60 17.57 3.11
N VAL A 88 -3.79 16.54 2.30
CA VAL A 88 -3.39 15.17 2.62
C VAL A 88 -1.87 15.08 2.73
N THR A 89 -1.39 14.48 3.81
CA THR A 89 0.04 14.26 4.11
C THR A 89 0.51 12.88 3.68
N VAL A 90 1.83 12.66 3.68
CA VAL A 90 2.43 11.34 3.49
C VAL A 90 1.91 10.36 4.55
N GLN A 91 1.84 10.78 5.81
CA GLN A 91 1.31 9.96 6.90
C GLN A 91 -0.14 9.53 6.65
N ASP A 92 -1.02 10.47 6.29
CA ASP A 92 -2.44 10.18 6.04
C ASP A 92 -2.60 9.08 4.98
N ILE A 93 -1.77 9.11 3.92
CA ILE A 93 -1.77 8.09 2.87
C ILE A 93 -1.38 6.72 3.42
N LEU A 94 -0.24 6.64 4.12
CA LEU A 94 0.28 5.37 4.62
C LEU A 94 -0.64 4.76 5.67
N GLU A 95 -1.22 5.58 6.57
CA GLU A 95 -2.18 5.15 7.57
C GLU A 95 -3.47 4.64 6.93
N SER A 96 -3.99 5.36 5.93
CA SER A 96 -5.21 4.94 5.24
C SER A 96 -5.02 3.64 4.45
N VAL A 97 -3.85 3.45 3.82
CA VAL A 97 -3.51 2.19 3.15
C VAL A 97 -3.42 1.04 4.16
N PHE A 98 -2.68 1.24 5.27
CA PHE A 98 -2.53 0.22 6.31
C PHE A 98 -3.88 -0.15 6.94
N ALA A 99 -4.69 0.85 7.31
CA ALA A 99 -6.00 0.64 7.92
C ALA A 99 -6.96 -0.08 6.98
N CYS A 100 -6.97 0.30 5.70
CA CYS A 100 -7.76 -0.40 4.68
C CYS A 100 -7.34 -1.87 4.59
N LEU A 101 -6.04 -2.16 4.46
CA LEU A 101 -5.56 -3.51 4.21
C LEU A 101 -5.59 -4.41 5.45
N SER A 102 -5.48 -3.83 6.64
CA SER A 102 -5.63 -4.53 7.92
C SER A 102 -7.07 -4.80 8.28
N SER A 103 -8.03 -4.12 7.64
CA SER A 103 -9.45 -4.37 7.88
C SER A 103 -9.81 -5.81 7.51
N ARG A 104 -10.75 -6.37 8.29
CA ARG A 104 -11.32 -7.68 8.02
C ARG A 104 -11.87 -7.68 6.59
N TYR A 105 -11.54 -8.70 5.83
CA TYR A 105 -12.16 -8.93 4.54
C TYR A 105 -13.67 -9.10 4.80
N PRO A 106 -14.55 -8.28 4.19
CA PRO A 106 -15.99 -8.43 4.38
C PRO A 106 -16.32 -9.89 4.08
N GLY A 107 -16.95 -10.56 5.04
CA GLY A 107 -16.91 -12.01 5.24
C GLY A 107 -17.24 -12.89 4.02
N PRO A 108 -17.28 -14.21 4.20
CA PRO A 108 -17.42 -15.17 3.10
C PRO A 108 -18.67 -15.01 2.21
N ASP A 109 -19.62 -14.14 2.55
CA ASP A 109 -21.01 -14.35 2.13
C ASP A 109 -21.38 -13.88 0.72
N GLU A 110 -20.57 -13.10 0.01
CA GLU A 110 -20.78 -12.91 -1.45
C GLU A 110 -19.46 -12.74 -2.21
N ASN A 111 -18.56 -11.89 -1.73
CA ASN A 111 -17.37 -11.52 -2.49
C ASN A 111 -16.32 -12.64 -2.56
N PHE A 112 -16.06 -13.36 -1.45
CA PHE A 112 -15.10 -14.47 -1.48
C PHE A 112 -15.62 -15.65 -2.31
N ASN A 113 -16.92 -15.97 -2.16
CA ASN A 113 -17.58 -17.05 -2.89
C ASN A 113 -17.71 -16.74 -4.39
N ALA A 114 -17.74 -15.46 -4.80
CA ALA A 114 -17.69 -15.06 -6.20
C ALA A 114 -16.32 -15.28 -6.87
N LEU A 115 -15.24 -15.46 -6.09
CA LEU A 115 -13.91 -15.75 -6.64
C LEU A 115 -13.85 -17.18 -7.18
N CYS A 116 -13.04 -17.39 -8.23
CA CYS A 116 -12.78 -18.75 -8.70
C CYS A 116 -12.07 -19.59 -7.62
N ALA A 117 -12.33 -20.91 -7.60
CA ALA A 117 -11.76 -21.83 -6.60
C ALA A 117 -10.23 -21.75 -6.48
N LYS A 118 -9.53 -21.50 -7.60
CA LYS A 118 -8.08 -21.31 -7.60
C LYS A 118 -7.64 -20.09 -6.79
N GLN A 119 -8.38 -18.98 -6.87
CA GLN A 119 -8.07 -17.76 -6.13
C GLN A 119 -8.45 -17.91 -4.66
N GLN A 120 -9.62 -18.48 -4.36
CA GLN A 120 -10.04 -18.80 -2.99
C GLN A 120 -8.96 -19.62 -2.26
N ARG A 121 -8.49 -20.71 -2.89
CA ARG A 121 -7.45 -21.55 -2.31
C ARG A 121 -6.17 -20.77 -2.00
N ARG A 122 -5.68 -19.96 -2.94
CA ARG A 122 -4.45 -19.17 -2.72
C ARG A 122 -4.57 -18.16 -1.59
N ILE A 123 -5.75 -17.55 -1.42
CA ILE A 123 -6.01 -16.63 -0.31
C ILE A 123 -6.04 -17.40 1.01
N LEU A 124 -6.72 -18.56 1.05
CA LEU A 124 -6.74 -19.43 2.23
C LEU A 124 -5.34 -19.90 2.61
N ASP A 125 -4.51 -20.29 1.65
CA ASP A 125 -3.12 -20.69 1.90
C ASP A 125 -2.33 -19.56 2.60
N VAL A 126 -2.50 -18.31 2.16
CA VAL A 126 -1.83 -17.13 2.76
C VAL A 126 -2.38 -16.83 4.15
N PHE A 127 -3.70 -16.88 4.33
CA PHE A 127 -4.34 -16.71 5.64
C PHE A 127 -3.88 -17.78 6.64
N GLN A 128 -3.87 -19.06 6.24
CA GLN A 128 -3.42 -20.17 7.07
C GLN A 128 -1.93 -20.02 7.42
N ALA A 129 -1.09 -19.60 6.47
CA ALA A 129 0.31 -19.30 6.77
C ALA A 129 0.46 -18.18 7.81
N ARG A 130 -0.31 -17.08 7.67
CA ARG A 130 -0.34 -15.99 8.66
C ARG A 130 -0.73 -16.50 10.04
N VAL A 131 -1.81 -17.29 10.13
CA VAL A 131 -2.26 -17.93 11.39
C VAL A 131 -1.17 -18.80 11.98
N GLY A 132 -0.52 -19.66 11.19
CA GLY A 132 0.53 -20.57 11.65
C GLY A 132 1.80 -19.89 12.14
N THR A 133 2.08 -18.67 11.65
CA THR A 133 3.24 -17.85 12.10
C THR A 133 2.90 -16.88 13.23
N SER A 134 1.64 -16.77 13.63
CA SER A 134 1.20 -15.83 14.65
C SER A 134 1.60 -16.30 16.06
N PRO A 135 1.98 -15.40 16.98
CA PRO A 135 2.15 -15.74 18.39
C PRO A 135 0.88 -16.31 19.05
N ASP A 136 -0.30 -15.90 18.55
CA ASP A 136 -1.60 -16.42 18.96
C ASP A 136 -2.41 -16.86 17.72
N PRO A 137 -2.25 -18.13 17.28
CA PRO A 137 -2.98 -18.65 16.14
C PRO A 137 -4.49 -18.66 16.33
N HIS A 138 -4.98 -18.89 17.56
CA HIS A 138 -6.42 -18.95 17.84
C HIS A 138 -7.06 -17.58 17.64
N GLN A 139 -6.51 -16.54 18.28
CA GLN A 139 -7.00 -15.17 18.11
C GLN A 139 -6.91 -14.71 16.65
N THR A 140 -5.82 -15.07 15.95
CA THR A 140 -5.64 -14.71 14.53
C THR A 140 -6.67 -15.39 13.64
N TRP A 141 -7.00 -16.65 13.94
CA TRP A 141 -8.06 -17.39 13.25
C TRP A 141 -9.43 -16.75 13.47
N GLU A 142 -9.76 -16.40 14.72
CA GLU A 142 -11.03 -15.77 15.08
C GLU A 142 -11.19 -14.37 14.48
N ALA A 143 -10.10 -13.60 14.38
CA ALA A 143 -10.10 -12.31 13.68
C ALA A 143 -10.42 -12.47 12.18
N GLY A 144 -10.10 -13.63 11.61
CA GLY A 144 -10.41 -14.01 10.24
C GLY A 144 -9.48 -13.39 9.19
N MET A 145 -9.88 -13.58 7.93
CA MET A 145 -9.15 -13.04 6.79
C MET A 145 -9.20 -11.51 6.79
N THR A 146 -8.10 -10.91 6.38
CA THR A 146 -7.92 -9.47 6.19
C THR A 146 -7.74 -9.18 4.71
N ARG A 147 -7.94 -7.92 4.29
CA ARG A 147 -7.76 -7.55 2.88
C ARG A 147 -6.32 -7.75 2.39
N VAL A 148 -5.32 -7.68 3.27
CA VAL A 148 -3.92 -7.98 2.91
C VAL A 148 -3.72 -9.43 2.49
N ASP A 149 -4.47 -10.40 3.03
CA ASP A 149 -4.37 -11.82 2.63
C ASP A 149 -4.77 -12.00 1.15
N CYS A 150 -5.69 -11.16 0.66
CA CYS A 150 -6.16 -11.17 -0.72
C CYS A 150 -5.11 -10.66 -1.72
N LEU A 151 -4.08 -9.95 -1.24
CA LEU A 151 -2.96 -9.49 -2.06
C LEU A 151 -1.97 -10.62 -2.37
N LEU A 152 -2.16 -11.77 -1.73
CA LEU A 152 -1.30 -12.93 -1.81
C LEU A 152 0.13 -12.57 -1.37
N HIS A 153 1.05 -12.45 -2.31
CA HIS A 153 2.43 -12.06 -2.06
C HIS A 153 2.73 -10.64 -2.51
N HIS A 154 1.77 -9.86 -3.01
CA HIS A 154 1.99 -8.48 -3.44
C HIS A 154 1.83 -7.51 -2.27
N THR A 155 2.70 -7.61 -1.28
CA THR A 155 2.61 -6.86 -0.03
C THR A 155 3.63 -5.74 0.08
N VAL A 156 4.54 -5.58 -0.88
CA VAL A 156 5.53 -4.51 -0.86
C VAL A 156 4.99 -3.27 -1.58
N PHE A 157 5.04 -2.12 -0.93
CA PHE A 157 4.64 -0.85 -1.53
C PHE A 157 5.48 -0.55 -2.79
N GLY A 158 4.79 -0.28 -3.90
CA GLY A 158 5.38 0.00 -5.20
C GLY A 158 5.27 1.47 -5.62
N GLY A 159 4.64 2.31 -4.82
CA GLY A 159 4.37 3.71 -5.15
C GLY A 159 2.94 3.97 -5.61
N LEU A 160 2.64 5.25 -5.78
CA LEU A 160 1.40 5.81 -6.30
C LEU A 160 1.66 6.43 -7.68
N SER A 161 0.67 6.33 -8.56
CA SER A 161 0.65 7.04 -9.84
C SER A 161 -0.62 7.86 -9.95
N LEU A 162 -0.50 9.12 -10.34
CA LEU A 162 -1.65 9.99 -10.57
C LEU A 162 -2.41 9.55 -11.82
N LEU A 163 -3.73 9.42 -11.71
CA LEU A 163 -4.58 9.28 -12.87
C LEU A 163 -4.89 10.67 -13.45
N PRO A 164 -4.76 10.87 -14.77
CA PRO A 164 -5.17 12.11 -15.40
C PRO A 164 -6.69 12.26 -15.25
N LEU A 165 -7.11 13.24 -14.45
CA LEU A 165 -8.53 13.55 -14.29
C LEU A 165 -9.11 14.15 -15.59
N PRO A 166 -10.35 13.81 -15.94
CA PRO A 166 -11.06 14.51 -17.01
C PRO A 166 -11.10 16.02 -16.70
N LYS A 167 -10.82 16.86 -17.71
CA LYS A 167 -10.79 18.34 -17.57
C LYS A 167 -12.13 18.97 -17.16
N SER A 168 -13.21 18.18 -17.11
CA SER A 168 -14.56 18.66 -16.83
C SER A 168 -14.93 18.51 -15.34
N GLY A 169 -14.91 19.62 -14.61
CA GLY A 169 -15.82 19.84 -13.49
C GLY A 169 -15.29 19.59 -12.07
N ARG A 170 -14.93 20.69 -11.40
CA ARG A 170 -15.24 20.99 -9.98
C ARG A 170 -14.96 19.95 -8.88
N LYS A 171 -14.03 19.01 -9.04
CA LYS A 171 -13.62 18.15 -7.92
C LYS A 171 -12.14 18.28 -7.64
N SER A 172 -11.82 18.84 -6.47
CA SER A 172 -10.50 18.88 -5.81
C SER A 172 -9.98 17.50 -5.40
N THR A 173 -10.50 16.43 -6.02
CA THR A 173 -10.20 15.05 -5.68
C THR A 173 -9.18 14.53 -6.67
N VAL A 174 -8.02 14.13 -6.15
CA VAL A 174 -6.99 13.45 -6.94
C VAL A 174 -7.25 11.95 -6.86
N VAL A 175 -7.14 11.26 -8.00
CA VAL A 175 -7.23 9.80 -8.02
C VAL A 175 -5.84 9.23 -8.28
N CYS A 176 -5.44 8.27 -7.45
CA CYS A 176 -4.16 7.58 -7.52
C CYS A 176 -4.37 6.08 -7.77
N ILE A 177 -3.41 5.46 -8.45
CA ILE A 177 -3.27 4.01 -8.51
C ILE A 177 -2.14 3.60 -7.56
N LEU A 178 -2.45 2.73 -6.61
CA LEU A 178 -1.48 2.03 -5.77
C LEU A 178 -0.88 0.86 -6.56
N SER A 179 0.43 0.88 -6.71
CA SER A 179 1.20 -0.24 -7.23
C SER A 179 1.74 -1.04 -6.06
N LEU A 180 1.64 -2.37 -6.12
CA LEU A 180 2.22 -3.29 -5.14
C LEU A 180 3.14 -4.29 -5.84
N ARG A 181 4.09 -4.80 -5.08
CA ARG A 181 5.14 -5.71 -5.56
C ARG A 181 5.24 -6.92 -4.66
N ARG A 182 5.83 -7.98 -5.20
CA ARG A 182 6.25 -9.12 -4.39
C ARG A 182 7.59 -8.83 -3.73
N PRO A 183 7.83 -9.32 -2.51
CA PRO A 183 9.19 -9.41 -1.99
C PRO A 183 10.03 -10.20 -2.99
N ASN A 184 11.12 -9.63 -3.51
CA ASN A 184 12.05 -10.38 -4.34
C ASN A 184 12.73 -11.44 -3.47
N SER A 185 12.75 -12.70 -3.90
CA SER A 185 13.40 -13.82 -3.18
C SER A 185 14.90 -13.61 -2.94
N PHE A 186 15.54 -12.73 -3.71
CA PHE A 186 16.97 -12.38 -3.58
C PHE A 186 17.24 -11.14 -2.72
N GLN A 187 16.20 -10.40 -2.34
CA GLN A 187 16.30 -9.31 -1.37
C GLN A 187 15.76 -9.87 -0.06
N VAL A 188 16.63 -10.55 0.68
CA VAL A 188 16.33 -11.11 1.99
C VAL A 188 15.99 -9.95 2.93
N TRP A 189 14.69 -9.75 3.19
CA TRP A 189 14.18 -8.78 4.18
C TRP A 189 14.20 -9.34 5.60
N ASP A 190 14.81 -10.50 5.82
CA ASP A 190 15.05 -11.06 7.15
C ASP A 190 16.18 -10.26 7.83
N VAL A 191 15.81 -9.09 8.35
CA VAL A 191 16.42 -8.61 9.59
C VAL A 191 15.75 -9.43 10.68
N ARG A 192 16.36 -10.58 11.01
CA ARG A 192 16.05 -11.34 12.22
C ARG A 192 16.41 -10.53 13.46
#